data_AF-A0A5P2QNY1-F1
#
_entry.id   AF-A0A5P2QNY1-F1
#
_cell.length_a   1.000
_cell.length_b   1.000
_cell.length_c   1.000
_cell.angle_alpha   90.00
_cell.angle_beta   90.00
_cell.angle_gamma   90.00
#
_symmetry.space_group_name_H-M   'P 1'
#
loop_
_entity.id
_entity.type
_entity.pdbx_description
1 polymer ?
#
loop_
_entity_poly.entity_id
_entity_poly.type
_entity_poly.pdbx_seq_one_letter_code
_entity_poly.pdbx_strand_id
1 'polypeptide(L)'
;MMVDRKMARRERDARDAQRGQMGRDRFNNLAGRIVEVIRQAFISGETASVFGLEGPLRAGIRADLCRQGWRWRDADDEACSLLHEAFLTLRAERPNWEEGQASWAVSDDVLVSRTLCVNCGGALPEGHYKFCGDLCASAHHHALNSIKSACEGAAYDKVVKFYRRRYG
;
A
#
# COMPACT_ATOMS: atom_id res chain seq x y z
N MET A 1 32.12 18.43 -20.68
CA MET A 1 31.71 17.00 -20.65
C MET A 1 30.66 16.65 -19.60
N MET A 2 30.81 16.94 -18.29
CA MET A 2 29.80 16.55 -17.29
C MET A 2 28.52 17.42 -17.34
N VAL A 3 28.66 18.71 -17.64
CA VAL A 3 27.57 19.67 -17.79
C VAL A 3 26.69 19.34 -19.01
N ASP A 4 27.31 18.93 -20.11
CA ASP A 4 26.62 18.60 -21.37
C ASP A 4 25.66 17.41 -21.21
N ARG A 5 26.08 16.38 -20.46
CA ARG A 5 25.23 15.20 -20.18
C ARG A 5 24.01 15.55 -19.32
N LYS A 6 24.16 16.48 -18.36
CA LYS A 6 23.07 16.92 -17.49
C LYS A 6 22.03 17.73 -18.26
N MET A 7 22.49 18.58 -19.19
CA MET A 7 21.60 19.35 -20.09
C MET A 7 20.84 18.43 -21.04
N ALA A 8 21.53 17.52 -21.73
CA ALA A 8 20.90 16.55 -22.63
C ALA A 8 19.88 15.65 -21.92
N ARG A 9 20.10 15.32 -20.64
CA ARG A 9 19.12 14.62 -19.81
C ARG A 9 17.88 15.47 -19.56
N ARG A 10 18.04 16.72 -19.12
CA ARG A 10 16.91 17.62 -18.86
C ARG A 10 16.07 17.88 -20.11
N GLU A 11 16.70 18.04 -21.26
CA GLU A 11 15.99 18.21 -22.54
C GLU A 11 15.18 16.98 -22.93
N ARG A 12 15.75 15.78 -22.73
CA ARG A 12 15.00 14.52 -22.93
C ARG A 12 13.83 14.41 -21.95
N ASP A 13 14.07 14.64 -20.65
CA ASP A 13 13.03 14.56 -19.63
C ASP A 13 11.89 15.56 -19.91
N ALA A 14 12.21 16.78 -20.38
CA ALA A 14 11.23 17.77 -20.78
C ALA A 14 10.42 17.36 -22.03
N ARG A 15 11.07 16.73 -23.02
CA ARG A 15 10.37 16.20 -24.21
C ARG A 15 9.42 15.06 -23.85
N ASP A 16 9.86 14.15 -22.98
CA ASP A 16 9.00 13.06 -22.48
C ASP A 16 7.81 13.63 -21.70
N ALA A 17 8.05 14.63 -20.83
CA ALA A 17 7.01 15.31 -20.06
C ALA A 17 5.97 16.01 -20.95
N GLN A 18 6.41 16.63 -22.05
CA GLN A 18 5.52 17.26 -23.02
C GLN A 18 4.65 16.24 -23.77
N ARG A 19 5.19 15.04 -24.02
CA ARG A 19 4.48 13.94 -24.69
C ARG A 19 3.58 13.15 -23.74
N GLY A 20 3.88 13.19 -22.44
CA GLY A 20 3.24 12.34 -21.44
C GLY A 20 3.61 10.86 -21.58
N GLN A 21 4.74 10.55 -22.25
CA GLN A 21 5.19 9.18 -22.50
C GLN A 21 6.71 9.09 -22.50
N MET A 22 7.24 8.01 -21.92
CA MET A 22 8.67 7.77 -21.86
C MET A 22 9.17 7.14 -23.16
N GLY A 23 10.40 7.48 -23.57
CA GLY A 23 11.05 6.74 -24.66
C GLY A 23 11.20 5.24 -24.34
N ARG A 24 10.93 4.38 -25.32
CA ARG A 24 10.88 2.91 -25.15
C ARG A 24 12.12 2.31 -24.47
N ASP A 25 13.32 2.75 -24.85
CA ASP A 25 14.55 2.25 -24.23
C ASP A 25 14.64 2.64 -22.74
N ARG A 26 14.27 3.87 -22.41
CA ARG A 26 14.26 4.36 -21.02
C ARG A 26 13.20 3.61 -20.21
N PHE A 27 12.03 3.39 -20.80
CA PHE A 27 10.94 2.61 -20.20
C PHE A 27 11.40 1.20 -19.86
N ASN A 28 11.93 0.46 -20.84
CA ASN A 28 12.39 -0.92 -20.66
C ASN A 28 13.50 -1.04 -19.61
N ASN A 29 14.47 -0.12 -19.64
CA ASN A 29 15.55 -0.09 -18.65
C ASN A 29 15.02 0.18 -17.23
N LEU A 30 14.05 1.09 -17.08
CA LEU A 30 13.46 1.40 -15.78
C LEU A 30 12.59 0.23 -15.27
N ALA A 31 11.76 -0.36 -16.13
CA ALA A 31 10.98 -1.56 -15.81
C ALA A 31 11.88 -2.70 -15.35
N GLY A 32 12.99 -2.97 -16.04
CA GLY A 32 13.96 -3.99 -15.63
C GLY A 32 14.56 -3.72 -14.24
N ARG A 33 14.88 -2.46 -13.92
CA ARG A 33 15.36 -2.11 -12.57
C ARG A 33 14.29 -2.27 -11.50
N ILE A 34 13.03 -1.99 -11.83
CA ILE A 34 11.89 -2.21 -10.92
C ILE A 34 11.73 -3.70 -10.64
N VAL A 35 11.85 -4.56 -11.66
CA VAL A 35 11.83 -6.03 -11.50
C VAL A 35 12.88 -6.49 -10.50
N GLU A 36 14.12 -6.00 -10.61
CA GLU A 36 15.19 -6.37 -9.67
C GLU A 36 14.86 -5.95 -8.22
N VAL A 37 14.35 -4.73 -8.02
CA VAL A 37 13.95 -4.25 -6.68
C VAL A 37 12.84 -5.11 -6.09
N ILE A 38 11.79 -5.40 -6.86
CA ILE A 38 10.66 -6.22 -6.41
C ILE A 38 11.14 -7.64 -6.08
N ARG A 39 11.93 -8.25 -6.97
CA ARG A 39 12.47 -9.60 -6.79
C ARG A 39 13.33 -9.68 -5.54
N GLN A 40 14.22 -8.71 -5.34
CA GLN A 40 15.09 -8.67 -4.16
C GLN A 40 14.28 -8.55 -2.87
N ALA A 41 13.33 -7.61 -2.79
CA ALA A 41 12.50 -7.40 -1.60
C ALA A 41 11.60 -8.60 -1.28
N PHE A 42 11.20 -9.36 -2.30
CA PHE A 42 10.45 -10.59 -2.09
C PHE A 42 11.35 -11.73 -1.58
N ILE A 43 12.51 -11.95 -2.22
CA ILE A 43 13.46 -13.00 -1.83
C ILE A 43 14.05 -12.74 -0.43
N SER A 44 14.28 -11.47 -0.05
CA SER A 44 14.77 -11.12 1.28
C SER A 44 13.70 -11.22 2.39
N GLY A 45 12.43 -11.42 2.02
CA GLY A 45 11.32 -11.48 2.97
C GLY A 45 10.87 -10.11 3.50
N GLU A 46 11.38 -9.00 2.95
CA GLU A 46 10.90 -7.65 3.29
C GLU A 46 9.44 -7.44 2.87
N THR A 47 8.99 -8.17 1.85
CA THR A 47 7.60 -8.21 1.41
C THR A 47 7.08 -9.63 1.34
N ALA A 48 5.84 -9.83 1.79
CA ALA A 48 5.18 -11.14 1.75
C ALA A 48 4.66 -11.54 0.36
N SER A 49 4.75 -10.64 -0.63
CA SER A 49 4.24 -10.81 -1.99
C SER A 49 5.02 -9.93 -2.95
N VAL A 50 5.12 -10.34 -4.21
CA VAL A 50 5.69 -9.53 -5.30
C VAL A 50 4.94 -8.20 -5.50
N PHE A 51 3.69 -8.11 -5.08
CA PHE A 51 2.91 -6.86 -5.13
C PHE A 51 3.16 -5.94 -3.92
N GLY A 52 3.94 -6.37 -2.92
CA GLY A 52 4.10 -5.65 -1.66
C GLY A 52 4.68 -4.24 -1.78
N LEU A 53 5.45 -3.98 -2.83
CA LEU A 53 6.02 -2.65 -3.11
C LEU A 53 5.24 -1.81 -4.12
N GLU A 54 4.10 -2.30 -4.64
CA GLU A 54 3.38 -1.64 -5.72
C GLU A 54 2.99 -0.19 -5.37
N GLY A 55 2.34 0.01 -4.22
CA GLY A 55 1.88 1.33 -3.77
C GLY A 55 3.03 2.33 -3.62
N PRO A 56 4.07 2.03 -2.81
CA PRO A 56 5.24 2.89 -2.65
C PRO A 56 5.96 3.19 -3.96
N LEU A 57 6.17 2.20 -4.82
CA LEU A 57 6.85 2.40 -6.11
C LEU A 57 6.03 3.28 -7.05
N ARG A 58 4.72 3.04 -7.19
CA ARG A 58 3.83 3.88 -8.02
C ARG A 58 3.86 5.32 -7.55
N ALA A 59 3.71 5.53 -6.24
CA ALA A 59 3.72 6.86 -5.64
C ALA A 59 5.07 7.57 -5.86
N GLY A 60 6.18 6.86 -5.68
CA GLY A 60 7.54 7.39 -5.88
C GLY A 60 7.82 7.77 -7.33
N ILE A 61 7.52 6.87 -8.28
CA ILE A 61 7.73 7.11 -9.72
C ILE A 61 6.90 8.31 -10.18
N ARG A 62 5.59 8.31 -9.88
CA ARG A 62 4.70 9.42 -10.23
C ARG A 62 5.18 10.74 -9.65
N ALA A 63 5.58 10.75 -8.37
CA ALA A 63 6.10 11.97 -7.75
C ALA A 63 7.38 12.48 -8.45
N ASP A 64 8.26 11.57 -8.88
CA ASP A 64 9.46 11.93 -9.62
C ASP A 64 9.14 12.47 -11.03
N LEU A 65 8.22 11.85 -11.75
CA LEU A 65 7.75 12.33 -13.05
C LEU A 65 7.07 13.71 -12.94
N CYS A 66 6.21 13.93 -11.95
CA CYS A 66 5.62 15.25 -11.69
C CYS A 66 6.70 16.32 -11.45
N ARG A 67 7.78 16.00 -10.72
CA ARG A 67 8.92 16.93 -10.53
C ARG A 67 9.69 17.18 -11.83
N GLN A 68 9.65 16.27 -12.79
CA GLN A 68 10.19 16.45 -14.14
C GLN A 68 9.27 17.30 -15.05
N GLY A 69 8.11 17.74 -14.55
CA GLY A 69 7.17 18.60 -15.28
C GLY A 69 6.04 17.84 -15.98
N TRP A 70 5.87 16.56 -15.69
CA TRP A 70 4.75 15.79 -16.23
C TRP A 70 3.44 16.24 -15.61
N ARG A 71 2.36 16.13 -16.39
CA ARG A 71 1.00 16.27 -15.84
C ARG A 71 0.73 15.08 -14.94
N TRP A 72 -0.04 15.32 -13.88
CA TRP A 72 -0.32 14.30 -12.87
C TRP A 72 -0.92 13.02 -13.45
N ARG A 73 -1.85 13.13 -14.41
CA ARG A 73 -2.51 11.99 -15.05
C ARG A 73 -1.52 11.17 -15.87
N ASP A 74 -0.79 11.81 -16.77
CA ASP A 74 0.23 11.16 -17.61
C ASP A 74 1.31 10.49 -16.75
N ALA A 75 1.73 11.14 -15.65
CA ALA A 75 2.70 10.56 -14.71
C ALA A 75 2.16 9.32 -13.98
N ASP A 76 0.87 9.30 -13.62
CA ASP A 76 0.24 8.16 -12.96
C ASP A 76 0.02 6.99 -13.94
N ASP A 77 -0.41 7.29 -15.16
CA ASP A 77 -0.60 6.32 -16.24
C ASP A 77 0.73 5.66 -16.65
N GLU A 78 1.80 6.45 -16.75
CA GLU A 78 3.14 5.94 -17.06
C GLU A 78 3.71 5.09 -15.90
N ALA A 79 3.51 5.53 -14.65
CA ALA A 79 3.90 4.76 -13.48
C ALA A 79 3.14 3.42 -13.39
N CYS A 80 1.84 3.42 -13.73
CA CYS A 80 1.02 2.22 -13.83
C CYS A 80 1.55 1.27 -14.91
N SER A 81 1.88 1.81 -16.09
CA SER A 81 2.44 1.04 -17.22
C SER A 81 3.79 0.41 -16.88
N LEU A 82 4.69 1.14 -16.21
CA LEU A 82 5.99 0.62 -15.76
C LEU A 82 5.83 -0.55 -14.78
N LEU A 83 4.92 -0.43 -13.81
CA LEU A 83 4.66 -1.49 -12.85
C LEU A 83 3.98 -2.68 -13.51
N HIS A 84 3.04 -2.45 -14.43
CA HIS A 84 2.39 -3.50 -15.19
C HIS A 84 3.41 -4.34 -15.96
N GLU A 85 4.32 -3.69 -16.69
CA GLU A 85 5.40 -4.39 -17.42
C GLU A 85 6.32 -5.17 -16.47
N ALA A 86 6.66 -4.59 -15.31
CA ALA A 86 7.46 -5.27 -14.32
C ALA A 86 6.77 -6.54 -13.77
N PHE A 87 5.47 -6.47 -13.48
CA PHE A 87 4.69 -7.63 -13.02
C PHE A 87 4.51 -8.68 -14.12
N LEU A 88 4.29 -8.27 -15.37
CA LEU A 88 4.27 -9.19 -16.51
C LEU A 88 5.61 -9.93 -16.65
N THR A 89 6.72 -9.20 -16.54
CA THR A 89 8.08 -9.78 -16.59
C THR A 89 8.30 -10.80 -15.48
N LEU A 90 7.77 -10.54 -14.28
CA LEU A 90 7.80 -11.46 -13.15
C LEU A 90 6.81 -12.63 -13.28
N ARG A 91 5.96 -12.63 -14.32
CA ARG A 91 4.83 -13.56 -14.48
C ARG A 91 3.92 -13.58 -13.25
N ALA A 92 3.74 -12.43 -12.64
CA ALA A 92 2.91 -12.28 -11.46
C ALA A 92 1.43 -12.26 -11.87
N GLU A 93 0.64 -13.18 -11.31
CA GLU A 93 -0.81 -13.19 -11.47
C GLU A 93 -1.44 -12.42 -10.32
N ARG A 94 -2.31 -11.45 -10.65
CA ARG A 94 -3.05 -10.76 -9.61
C ARG A 94 -4.14 -11.67 -9.05
N PRO A 95 -4.29 -11.74 -7.73
CA PRO A 95 -5.47 -12.37 -7.16
C PRO A 95 -6.71 -11.62 -7.65
N ASN A 96 -7.78 -12.37 -7.90
CA ASN A 96 -9.08 -11.76 -8.12
C ASN A 96 -9.55 -11.03 -6.84
N TRP A 97 -10.63 -10.26 -6.95
CA TRP A 97 -11.12 -9.45 -5.82
C TRP A 97 -11.42 -10.29 -4.58
N GLU A 98 -11.98 -11.49 -4.75
CA GLU A 98 -12.33 -12.42 -3.66
C GLU A 98 -11.05 -12.95 -3.01
N GLU A 99 -10.09 -13.39 -3.80
CA GLU A 99 -8.78 -13.89 -3.36
C GLU A 99 -7.96 -12.85 -2.58
N GLY A 100 -8.17 -11.56 -2.87
CA GLY A 100 -7.56 -10.47 -2.14
C GLY A 100 -8.18 -10.18 -0.77
N GLN A 101 -9.32 -10.78 -0.44
CA GLN A 101 -9.97 -10.55 0.85
C GLN A 101 -9.29 -11.34 1.96
N ALA A 102 -9.21 -10.75 3.15
CA ALA A 102 -8.77 -11.46 4.34
C ALA A 102 -9.62 -12.71 4.63
N SER A 103 -10.90 -12.69 4.22
CA SER A 103 -11.80 -13.85 4.34
C SER A 103 -11.41 -15.01 3.43
N TRP A 104 -10.76 -14.79 2.28
CA TRP A 104 -10.32 -15.86 1.40
C TRP A 104 -9.13 -16.64 1.97
N ALA A 105 -8.22 -15.94 2.65
CA ALA A 105 -7.10 -16.56 3.36
C ALA A 105 -7.55 -17.38 4.59
N VAL A 106 -8.82 -17.24 4.99
CA VAL A 106 -9.46 -17.99 6.07
C VAL A 106 -10.31 -19.06 5.42
N SER A 107 -9.82 -20.31 5.32
CA SER A 107 -10.66 -21.41 4.86
C SER A 107 -11.85 -21.58 5.80
N ASP A 108 -13.00 -22.04 5.27
CA ASP A 108 -14.24 -22.22 6.05
C ASP A 108 -14.06 -23.09 7.31
N ASP A 109 -13.03 -23.94 7.34
CA ASP A 109 -12.68 -24.81 8.47
C ASP A 109 -11.68 -24.18 9.47
N VAL A 110 -11.03 -23.07 9.12
CA VAL A 110 -10.19 -22.31 10.06
C VAL A 110 -11.07 -21.24 10.68
N LEU A 111 -11.83 -21.64 11.71
CA LEU A 111 -12.30 -20.67 12.70
C LEU A 111 -11.07 -19.89 13.14
N VAL A 112 -10.97 -18.61 12.73
CA VAL A 112 -9.98 -17.69 13.30
C VAL A 112 -10.38 -17.55 14.76
N SER A 113 -9.86 -18.45 15.59
CA SER A 113 -10.11 -18.44 17.01
C SER A 113 -9.46 -17.15 17.50
N ARG A 114 -10.30 -16.16 17.78
CA ARG A 114 -9.83 -15.01 18.53
C ARG A 114 -9.49 -15.55 19.89
N THR A 115 -8.20 -15.70 20.14
CA THR A 115 -7.67 -16.06 21.46
C THR A 115 -7.54 -14.83 22.34
N LEU A 116 -7.61 -13.62 21.76
CA LEU A 116 -7.37 -12.36 22.45
C LEU A 116 -8.56 -11.40 22.35
N CYS A 117 -8.80 -10.67 23.45
CA CYS A 117 -9.83 -9.66 23.60
C CYS A 117 -9.58 -8.47 22.67
N VAL A 118 -10.61 -8.06 21.94
CA VAL A 118 -10.56 -6.94 20.97
C VAL A 118 -10.23 -5.59 21.63
N ASN A 119 -10.54 -5.43 22.92
CA ASN A 119 -10.33 -4.17 23.64
C ASN A 119 -8.98 -4.10 24.37
N CYS A 120 -8.65 -5.13 25.16
CA CYS A 120 -7.46 -5.12 26.02
C CYS A 120 -6.32 -6.03 25.54
N GLY A 121 -6.54 -6.87 24.53
CA GLY A 121 -5.54 -7.84 24.05
C GLY A 121 -5.28 -9.02 24.98
N GLY A 122 -5.93 -9.10 26.15
CA GLY A 122 -5.81 -10.24 27.06
C GLY A 122 -6.48 -11.51 26.51
N ALA A 123 -6.06 -12.68 27.01
CA ALA A 123 -6.64 -13.96 26.60
C ALA A 123 -8.16 -13.99 26.82
N LEU A 124 -8.90 -14.56 25.88
CA LEU A 124 -10.34 -14.74 25.98
C LEU A 124 -10.64 -15.95 26.87
N PRO A 125 -11.49 -15.80 27.91
CA PRO A 125 -11.98 -16.92 28.69
C PRO A 125 -12.78 -17.90 27.81
N GLU A 126 -12.91 -19.14 28.27
CA GLU A 126 -13.71 -20.15 27.57
C GLU A 126 -15.16 -19.67 27.39
N GLY A 127 -15.71 -19.86 26.18
CA GLY A 127 -17.04 -19.37 25.81
C GLY A 127 -17.10 -17.89 25.38
N HIS A 128 -15.99 -17.14 25.42
CA HIS A 128 -15.94 -15.76 24.94
C HIS A 128 -15.34 -15.66 23.52
N TYR A 129 -16.04 -14.96 22.62
CA TYR A 129 -15.65 -14.88 21.19
C TYR A 129 -15.02 -13.53 20.79
N LYS A 130 -15.12 -12.49 21.64
CA LYS A 130 -14.76 -11.11 21.25
C LYS A 130 -14.17 -10.26 22.37
N PHE A 131 -14.72 -10.36 23.59
CA PHE A 131 -14.28 -9.58 24.73
C PHE A 131 -14.10 -10.49 25.95
N CYS A 132 -13.07 -10.24 26.76
CA CYS A 132 -12.82 -11.03 27.97
C CYS A 132 -13.85 -10.82 29.08
N GLY A 133 -14.75 -9.83 28.94
CA GLY A 133 -15.84 -9.57 29.86
C GLY A 133 -16.60 -8.29 29.52
N ASP A 134 -17.68 -8.03 30.25
CA ASP A 134 -18.62 -6.92 29.99
C ASP A 134 -17.96 -5.55 30.08
N LEU A 135 -16.99 -5.38 30.98
CA LEU A 135 -16.23 -4.13 31.09
C LEU A 135 -15.50 -3.80 29.78
N CYS A 136 -14.85 -4.79 29.17
CA CYS A 136 -14.16 -4.61 27.90
C CYS A 136 -15.13 -4.40 26.73
N ALA A 137 -16.27 -5.09 26.74
CA ALA A 137 -17.31 -4.88 25.74
C ALA A 137 -17.86 -3.45 25.83
N SER A 138 -18.27 -3.02 27.03
CA SER A 138 -18.84 -1.70 27.28
C SER A 138 -17.84 -0.59 26.97
N ALA A 139 -16.59 -0.68 27.44
CA ALA A 139 -15.54 0.29 27.12
C ALA A 139 -15.31 0.44 25.61
N HIS A 140 -15.30 -0.69 24.88
CA HIS A 140 -15.17 -0.67 23.42
C HIS A 140 -16.37 -0.02 22.74
N HIS A 141 -17.60 -0.33 23.16
CA HIS A 141 -18.81 0.28 22.62
C HIS A 141 -18.89 1.79 22.91
N HIS A 142 -18.49 2.23 24.11
CA HIS A 142 -18.40 3.65 24.44
C HIS A 142 -17.37 4.37 23.57
N ALA A 143 -16.20 3.78 23.32
CA ALA A 143 -15.20 4.35 22.42
C ALA A 143 -15.75 4.51 20.99
N LEU A 144 -16.41 3.47 20.46
CA LEU A 144 -17.04 3.54 19.14
C LEU A 144 -18.15 4.61 19.07
N ASN A 145 -19.00 4.70 20.09
CA ASN A 145 -20.05 5.71 20.14
C ASN A 145 -19.48 7.13 20.24
N SER A 146 -18.38 7.32 20.97
CA SER A 146 -17.66 8.60 21.04
C SER A 146 -17.07 9.03 19.70
N ILE A 147 -16.60 8.07 18.89
CA ILE A 147 -16.13 8.32 17.53
C ILE A 147 -17.30 8.68 16.62
N LYS A 148 -18.39 7.89 16.64
CA LYS A 148 -19.58 8.13 15.81
C LYS A 148 -20.27 9.47 16.10
N SER A 149 -20.24 9.91 17.35
CA SER A 149 -20.84 11.19 17.79
C SER A 149 -19.89 12.38 17.69
N ALA A 150 -18.68 12.19 17.18
CA ALA A 150 -17.73 13.29 17.00
C ALA A 150 -18.18 14.21 15.86
N CYS A 151 -18.22 15.52 16.13
CA CYS A 151 -18.34 16.52 15.08
C CYS A 151 -17.05 16.53 14.21
N GLU A 152 -17.16 16.98 12.95
CA GLU A 152 -16.09 16.96 11.94
C GLU A 152 -14.73 17.42 12.49
N GLY A 153 -14.71 18.51 13.27
CA GLY A 153 -13.46 19.08 13.82
C GLY A 153 -12.74 18.22 14.86
N ALA A 154 -13.42 17.27 15.52
CA ALA A 154 -12.83 16.40 16.54
C ALA A 154 -12.81 14.91 16.12
N ALA A 155 -13.39 14.57 14.96
CA ALA A 155 -13.51 13.20 14.49
C ALA A 155 -12.14 12.58 14.20
N TYR A 156 -11.26 13.31 13.50
CA TYR A 156 -9.91 12.85 13.17
C TYR A 156 -9.10 12.51 14.42
N ASP A 157 -9.05 13.42 15.40
CA ASP A 157 -8.29 13.22 16.64
C ASP A 157 -8.78 12.03 17.46
N LYS A 158 -10.10 11.82 17.51
CA LYS A 158 -10.69 10.68 18.21
C LYS A 158 -10.37 9.35 17.53
N VAL A 159 -10.39 9.32 16.19
CA VAL A 159 -9.99 8.14 15.42
C VAL A 159 -8.52 7.82 15.63
N VAL A 160 -7.63 8.81 15.50
CA VAL A 160 -6.18 8.61 15.71
C VAL A 160 -5.89 8.11 17.12
N LYS A 161 -6.51 8.70 18.16
CA LYS A 161 -6.36 8.23 19.55
C LYS A 161 -6.83 6.79 19.74
N PHE A 162 -7.95 6.40 19.11
CA PHE A 162 -8.47 5.04 19.18
C PHE A 162 -7.51 4.01 18.58
N TYR A 163 -6.99 4.28 17.38
CA TYR A 163 -6.05 3.38 16.71
C TYR A 163 -4.69 3.34 17.42
N ARG A 164 -4.20 4.48 17.92
CA ARG A 164 -2.93 4.53 18.69
C ARG A 164 -2.99 3.70 19.96
N ARG A 165 -4.12 3.69 20.68
CA ARG A 165 -4.30 2.84 21.87
C ARG A 165 -4.27 1.34 21.55
N ARG A 166 -4.61 0.96 20.32
CA ARG A 166 -4.81 -0.43 19.91
C ARG A 166 -3.59 -1.05 19.23
N TYR A 167 -2.79 -0.23 18.56
CA TYR A 167 -1.68 -0.69 17.70
C TYR A 167 -0.33 -0.03 18.02
N GLY A 168 -0.28 0.84 19.04
CA GLY A 168 0.93 1.53 19.49
C GLY A 168 1.48 0.99 20.80
#